data_AF-A0A2E9ZS75-F1
#
_entry.id   AF-A0A2E9ZS75-F1
#
_cell.length_a   1.000
_cell.length_b   1.000
_cell.length_c   1.000
_cell.angle_alpha   90.00
_cell.angle_beta   90.00
_cell.angle_gamma   90.00
#
_symmetry.space_group_name_H-M   'P 1'
#
loop_
_entity.id
_entity.type
_entity.pdbx_description
1 polymer ?
#
loop_
_entity_poly.entity_id
_entity_poly.type
_entity_poly.pdbx_seq_one_letter_code
_entity_poly.pdbx_strand_id
1 'polypeptide(L)'
;MPAVLREGHTPPPEQFLQQIWQFQRIRRSEIRTTDGRRISVLHPGFMNLEAGPDFQQAYIQVGRAAPVECDVEIDVASGGWQQHGHHTNPAFSGVGLHVVWQAGNGGPTGLPVVELKDQLDRDKLTNRY
;
A
#
# COMPACT_ATOMS: atom_id res chain seq x y z
N MET A 1 -17.65 0.89 15.21
CA MET A 1 -17.24 1.46 13.90
C MET A 1 -16.48 2.77 14.11
N PRO A 2 -15.26 2.97 13.57
CA PRO A 2 -14.68 4.30 13.45
C PRO A 2 -15.54 5.12 12.49
N ALA A 3 -15.66 6.43 12.73
CA ALA A 3 -16.48 7.32 11.89
C ALA A 3 -15.99 7.42 10.42
N VAL A 4 -14.78 6.94 10.13
CA VAL A 4 -14.12 6.97 8.82
C VAL A 4 -14.69 5.93 7.84
N LEU A 5 -15.30 4.85 8.34
CA LEU A 5 -15.88 3.79 7.50
C LEU A 5 -17.41 3.88 7.49
N ARG A 6 -17.96 5.08 7.27
CA ARG A 6 -19.37 5.23 6.88
C ARG A 6 -19.47 5.01 5.37
N GLU A 7 -20.46 4.22 4.94
CA GLU A 7 -20.81 4.08 3.53
C GLU A 7 -21.19 5.46 2.96
N GLY A 8 -20.22 6.13 2.34
CA GLY A 8 -20.34 7.50 1.81
C GLY A 8 -19.03 7.99 1.18
N HIS A 9 -18.92 7.82 -0.14
CA HIS A 9 -18.21 8.60 -1.18
C HIS A 9 -16.81 9.25 -1.00
N THR A 10 -16.14 9.18 0.16
CA THR A 10 -14.80 9.78 0.33
C THR A 10 -13.77 8.72 0.71
N PRO A 11 -12.61 8.65 0.02
CA PRO A 11 -11.53 7.76 0.43
C PRO A 11 -10.99 8.13 1.81
N PRO A 12 -10.49 7.17 2.59
CA PRO A 12 -9.81 7.47 3.85
C PRO A 12 -8.52 8.27 3.57
N PRO A 13 -8.04 9.05 4.57
CA PRO A 13 -6.78 9.77 4.44
C PRO A 13 -5.59 8.81 4.34
N GLU A 14 -4.52 9.22 3.66
CA GLU A 14 -3.30 8.40 3.46
C GLU A 14 -2.68 7.95 4.77
N GLN A 15 -2.66 8.81 5.79
CA GLN A 15 -2.19 8.45 7.12
C GLN A 15 -2.90 7.22 7.71
N PHE A 16 -4.19 7.06 7.41
CA PHE A 16 -4.94 5.87 7.85
C PHE A 16 -4.55 4.63 7.05
N LEU A 17 -4.26 4.77 5.76
CA LEU A 17 -3.76 3.68 4.91
C LEU A 17 -2.36 3.23 5.37
N GLN A 18 -1.49 4.18 5.70
CA GLN A 18 -0.18 3.92 6.31
C GLN A 18 -0.32 3.13 7.60
N GLN A 19 -1.28 3.46 8.47
CA GLN A 19 -1.55 2.66 9.68
C GLN A 19 -2.07 1.25 9.35
N ILE A 20 -2.97 1.11 8.37
CA ILE A 20 -3.43 -0.22 7.92
C ILE A 20 -2.25 -1.07 7.47
N TRP A 21 -1.33 -0.50 6.69
CA TRP A 21 -0.13 -1.17 6.23
C TRP A 21 0.83 -1.47 7.38
N GLN A 22 1.21 -0.49 8.19
CA GLN A 22 2.12 -0.65 9.32
C GLN A 22 1.71 -1.77 10.27
N PHE A 23 0.42 -1.79 10.64
CA PHE A 23 -0.13 -2.80 11.55
C PHE A 23 -0.63 -4.05 10.83
N GLN A 24 -0.42 -4.14 9.51
CA GLN A 24 -0.79 -5.26 8.67
C GLN A 24 -2.26 -5.69 8.87
N ARG A 25 -3.17 -4.71 8.95
CA ARG A 25 -4.64 -4.88 9.09
C ARG A 25 -5.29 -5.25 7.75
N ILE A 26 -4.64 -6.15 7.03
CA ILE A 26 -5.00 -6.68 5.72
C ILE A 26 -5.18 -8.19 5.82
N ARG A 27 -5.90 -8.78 4.86
CA ARG A 27 -5.99 -10.23 4.74
C ARG A 27 -4.68 -10.80 4.21
N ARG A 28 -3.69 -10.95 5.09
CA ARG A 28 -2.30 -11.34 4.73
C ARG A 28 -2.21 -12.62 3.89
N SER A 29 -3.14 -13.56 4.07
CA SER A 29 -3.18 -14.80 3.29
C SER A 29 -3.75 -14.63 1.88
N GLU A 30 -4.54 -13.58 1.64
CA GLU A 30 -5.33 -13.35 0.43
C GLU A 30 -4.85 -12.16 -0.39
N ILE A 31 -3.94 -11.34 0.14
CA ILE A 31 -3.49 -10.10 -0.51
C ILE A 31 -2.88 -10.37 -1.89
N ARG A 32 -3.36 -9.60 -2.87
CA ARG A 32 -2.99 -9.71 -4.28
C ARG A 32 -2.78 -8.33 -4.89
N THR A 33 -1.92 -8.30 -5.90
CA THR A 33 -1.78 -7.19 -6.81
C THR A 33 -3.01 -7.07 -7.72
N THR A 34 -3.18 -5.92 -8.36
CA THR A 34 -4.24 -5.65 -9.35
C THR A 34 -4.16 -6.57 -10.58
N ASP A 35 -2.98 -7.11 -10.88
CA ASP A 35 -2.78 -8.14 -11.92
C ASP A 35 -2.92 -9.59 -11.41
N GLY A 36 -3.39 -9.77 -10.17
CA GLY A 36 -3.77 -11.06 -9.60
C GLY A 36 -2.63 -11.87 -8.94
N ARG A 37 -1.40 -11.37 -8.95
CA ARG A 37 -0.25 -12.03 -8.28
C ARG A 37 -0.40 -11.91 -6.77
N ARG A 38 -0.15 -13.03 -6.07
CA ARG A 38 -0.18 -13.05 -4.59
C ARG A 38 0.98 -12.21 -4.04
N ILE A 39 0.72 -11.46 -2.98
CA ILE A 39 1.73 -10.79 -2.18
C ILE A 39 1.91 -11.54 -0.87
N SER A 40 3.16 -11.74 -0.45
CA SER A 40 3.49 -12.11 0.93
C SER A 40 4.32 -11.00 1.54
N VAL A 41 3.75 -10.32 2.53
CA VAL A 41 4.46 -9.28 3.29
C VAL A 41 5.19 -9.96 4.45
N LEU A 42 6.50 -10.19 4.28
CA LEU A 42 7.35 -10.79 5.32
C LEU A 42 7.71 -9.73 6.37
N HIS A 43 8.01 -8.51 5.91
CA HIS A 43 8.18 -7.31 6.74
C HIS A 43 7.52 -6.11 6.04
N PRO A 44 6.68 -5.29 6.71
CA PRO A 44 6.02 -4.14 6.09
C PRO A 44 6.97 -2.99 5.73
N GLY A 45 8.19 -3.01 6.25
CA GLY A 45 9.14 -1.90 6.21
C GLY A 45 9.08 -1.06 7.48
N PHE A 46 9.96 -0.08 7.55
CA PHE A 46 10.00 0.94 8.59
C PHE A 46 9.32 2.20 8.08
N MET A 47 8.40 2.75 8.86
CA MET A 47 7.73 4.01 8.52
C MET A 47 8.78 5.12 8.39
N ASN A 48 8.80 5.78 7.23
CA ASN A 48 9.65 6.93 6.98
C ASN A 48 8.92 8.20 7.44
N LEU A 49 9.60 9.04 8.22
CA LEU A 49 9.06 10.32 8.71
C LEU A 49 9.71 11.51 7.98
N GLU A 50 10.59 11.23 7.03
CA GLU A 50 11.28 12.21 6.20
C GLU A 50 10.75 12.19 4.76
N ALA A 51 11.41 12.92 3.86
CA ALA A 51 11.09 12.86 2.44
C ALA A 51 11.39 11.49 1.84
N GLY A 52 10.66 11.12 0.78
CA GLY A 52 10.78 9.84 0.11
C GLY A 52 9.57 8.95 0.37
N PRO A 53 9.70 7.63 0.18
CA PRO A 53 8.57 6.73 0.24
C PRO A 53 8.06 6.54 1.67
N ASP A 54 6.79 6.18 1.83
CA ASP A 54 6.14 6.02 3.13
C ASP A 54 6.80 4.96 4.04
N PHE A 55 7.26 3.86 3.45
CA PHE A 55 7.97 2.80 4.17
C PHE A 55 9.25 2.40 3.45
N GLN A 56 10.33 2.27 4.21
CA GLN A 56 11.62 1.82 3.71
C GLN A 56 11.92 0.39 4.14
N GLN A 57 12.69 -0.34 3.33
CA GLN A 57 13.20 -1.67 3.66
C GLN A 57 12.11 -2.69 4.02
N ALA A 58 10.99 -2.66 3.29
CA ALA A 58 10.01 -3.73 3.33
C ALA A 58 10.59 -5.00 2.70
N TYR A 59 10.15 -6.15 3.19
CA TYR A 59 10.56 -7.45 2.65
C TYR A 59 9.33 -8.14 2.06
N ILE A 60 9.25 -8.14 0.73
CA ILE A 60 8.02 -8.46 -0.02
C ILE A 60 8.30 -9.59 -1.01
N GLN A 61 7.40 -10.56 -1.07
CA GLN A 61 7.39 -11.59 -2.10
C GLN A 61 6.19 -11.40 -3.04
N VAL A 62 6.46 -11.38 -4.35
CA VAL A 62 5.42 -11.28 -5.40
C VAL A 62 5.34 -12.58 -6.19
N GLY A 63 4.18 -13.22 -6.17
CA GLY A 63 3.94 -14.49 -6.87
C GLY A 63 4.83 -15.62 -6.35
N ARG A 64 5.68 -16.17 -7.22
CA ARG A 64 6.64 -17.24 -6.91
C ARG A 64 8.09 -16.77 -6.88
N ALA A 65 8.34 -15.47 -7.09
CA ALA A 65 9.68 -14.92 -7.06
C ALA A 65 10.31 -15.06 -5.66
N ALA A 66 11.63 -14.95 -5.58
CA ALA A 66 12.30 -14.78 -4.30
C ALA A 66 11.82 -13.47 -3.64
N PRO A 67 11.69 -13.42 -2.30
CA PRO A 67 11.40 -12.16 -1.63
C PRO A 67 12.54 -11.16 -1.81
N VAL A 68 12.18 -9.89 -1.95
CA VAL A 68 13.11 -8.78 -2.17
C VAL A 68 12.92 -7.71 -1.11
N GLU A 69 14.01 -7.00 -0.80
CA GLU A 69 13.94 -5.75 -0.05
C GLU A 69 13.56 -4.63 -1.02
N CYS A 70 12.56 -3.83 -0.65
CA CYS A 70 12.13 -2.67 -1.42
C CYS A 70 11.42 -1.65 -0.53
N ASP A 71 11.19 -0.46 -1.05
CA ASP A 71 10.35 0.54 -0.40
C ASP A 71 8.88 0.35 -0.81
N VAL A 72 7.97 0.89 0.00
CA VAL A 72 6.53 0.86 -0.25
C VAL A 72 6.00 2.28 -0.22
N GLU A 73 5.26 2.63 -1.27
CA GLU A 73 4.53 3.90 -1.36
C GLU A 73 3.04 3.69 -1.22
N ILE A 74 2.36 4.60 -0.52
CA ILE A 74 0.94 4.52 -0.22
C ILE A 74 0.21 5.79 -0.66
N ASP A 75 -0.61 5.66 -1.70
CA ASP A 75 -1.50 6.75 -2.16
C ASP A 75 -2.97 6.41 -1.94
N VAL A 76 -3.85 7.41 -1.98
CA VAL A 76 -5.30 7.15 -2.10
C VAL A 76 -5.65 6.46 -3.42
N ALA A 77 -5.03 6.85 -4.52
CA ALA A 77 -5.32 6.32 -5.85
C ALA A 77 -4.05 6.14 -6.67
N SER A 78 -4.07 5.23 -7.65
CA SER A 78 -2.91 4.94 -8.50
C SER A 78 -2.30 6.20 -9.14
N GLY A 79 -3.12 7.14 -9.59
CA GLY A 79 -2.65 8.40 -10.18
C GLY A 79 -1.87 9.34 -9.22
N GLY A 80 -1.91 9.09 -7.90
CA GLY A 80 -1.10 9.82 -6.91
C GLY A 80 0.39 9.79 -7.25
N TRP A 81 0.87 8.67 -7.78
CA TRP A 81 2.24 8.49 -8.27
C TRP A 81 2.75 9.61 -9.19
N GLN A 82 1.94 10.02 -10.16
CA GLN A 82 2.29 11.12 -11.05
C GLN A 82 2.01 12.48 -10.41
N GLN A 83 0.87 12.61 -9.73
CA GLN A 83 0.42 13.88 -9.13
C GLN A 83 1.40 14.41 -8.08
N HIS A 84 1.99 13.53 -7.29
CA HIS A 84 2.99 13.85 -6.28
C HIS A 84 4.43 13.91 -6.84
N GLY A 85 4.61 13.62 -8.14
CA GLY A 85 5.92 13.72 -8.81
C GLY A 85 6.87 12.54 -8.53
N HIS A 86 6.39 11.44 -7.94
CA HIS A 86 7.22 10.27 -7.59
C HIS A 86 7.91 9.68 -8.83
N HIS A 87 7.22 9.65 -9.98
CA HIS A 87 7.76 9.19 -11.25
C HIS A 87 9.03 9.92 -11.73
N THR A 88 9.29 11.15 -11.27
CA THR A 88 10.46 11.95 -11.63
C THR A 88 11.44 12.15 -10.48
N ASN A 89 11.08 11.73 -9.27
CA ASN A 89 11.87 11.96 -8.07
C ASN A 89 12.74 10.73 -7.76
N PRO A 90 14.08 10.82 -7.82
CA PRO A 90 14.98 9.71 -7.56
C PRO A 90 14.82 9.06 -6.18
N ALA A 91 14.31 9.79 -5.19
CA ALA A 91 14.03 9.25 -3.84
C ALA A 91 13.02 8.09 -3.86
N PHE A 92 12.21 7.96 -4.91
CA PHE A 92 11.20 6.90 -5.07
C PHE A 92 11.66 5.75 -5.96
N SER A 93 12.92 5.76 -6.41
CA SER A 93 13.47 4.69 -7.26
C SER A 93 13.59 3.33 -6.57
N GLY A 94 13.61 3.31 -5.24
CA GLY A 94 13.60 2.10 -4.41
C GLY A 94 12.21 1.48 -4.20
N VAL A 95 11.13 2.15 -4.64
CA VAL A 95 9.76 1.64 -4.46
C VAL A 95 9.57 0.39 -5.31
N GLY A 96 9.34 -0.73 -4.64
CA GLY A 96 9.06 -2.03 -5.27
C GLY A 96 7.60 -2.45 -5.14
N LEU A 97 6.79 -1.73 -4.37
CA LEU A 97 5.36 -1.98 -4.20
C LEU A 97 4.62 -0.66 -4.02
N HIS A 98 3.57 -0.45 -4.81
CA HIS A 98 2.65 0.66 -4.64
C HIS A 98 1.34 0.15 -4.04
N VAL A 99 0.94 0.68 -2.90
CA VAL A 99 -0.29 0.31 -2.21
C VAL A 99 -1.26 1.47 -2.33
N VAL A 100 -2.49 1.20 -2.76
CA VAL A 100 -3.49 2.25 -2.95
C VAL A 100 -4.78 1.89 -2.25
N TRP A 101 -5.54 2.90 -1.83
CA TRP A 101 -6.92 2.65 -1.41
C TRP A 101 -7.74 2.10 -2.57
N GLN A 102 -7.72 2.78 -3.72
CA GLN A 102 -8.44 2.39 -4.91
C GLN A 102 -7.53 2.42 -6.15
N ALA A 103 -7.43 1.29 -6.85
CA ALA A 103 -6.72 1.20 -8.10
C ALA A 103 -7.51 1.89 -9.22
N GLY A 104 -6.79 2.45 -10.19
CA GLY A 104 -7.39 3.14 -11.32
C GLY A 104 -6.37 3.46 -12.40
N ASN A 105 -6.72 4.42 -13.26
CA ASN A 105 -5.81 4.89 -14.29
C ASN A 105 -4.63 5.67 -13.68
N GLY A 106 -3.46 5.56 -14.33
CA GLY A 106 -2.21 6.12 -13.82
C GLY A 106 -1.46 5.14 -12.90
N GLY A 107 -0.46 5.65 -12.19
CA GLY A 107 0.40 4.83 -11.34
C GLY A 107 1.73 4.45 -12.00
N PRO A 108 2.62 3.82 -11.23
CA PRO A 108 3.91 3.42 -11.73
C PRO A 108 3.81 2.35 -12.81
N THR A 109 4.65 2.47 -13.85
CA THR A 109 4.75 1.43 -14.89
C THR A 109 5.63 0.28 -14.41
N GLY A 110 5.14 -0.95 -14.47
CA GLY A 110 5.91 -2.15 -14.15
C GLY A 110 6.09 -2.45 -12.67
N LEU A 111 5.62 -1.57 -11.76
CA LEU A 111 5.58 -1.87 -10.34
C LEU A 111 4.31 -2.64 -9.96
N PRO A 112 4.41 -3.65 -9.08
CA PRO A 112 3.25 -4.26 -8.43
C PRO A 112 2.39 -3.21 -7.71
N VAL A 113 1.07 -3.24 -7.97
CA VAL A 113 0.09 -2.37 -7.30
C VAL A 113 -0.87 -3.22 -6.47
N VAL A 114 -1.10 -2.90 -5.21
CA VAL A 114 -2.11 -3.52 -4.34
C VAL A 114 -3.24 -2.54 -4.08
N GLU A 115 -4.49 -2.98 -4.26
CA GLU A 115 -5.67 -2.22 -3.83
C GLU A 115 -6.16 -2.69 -2.45
N LEU A 116 -6.26 -1.77 -1.49
CA LEU A 116 -6.66 -2.06 -0.11
C LEU A 116 -8.17 -2.19 0.10
N LYS A 117 -8.98 -1.42 -0.62
CA LYS A 117 -10.43 -1.28 -0.37
C LYS A 117 -11.16 -2.62 -0.18
N ASP A 118 -10.82 -3.61 -1.01
CA ASP A 118 -11.44 -4.94 -0.98
C ASP A 118 -10.64 -6.01 -0.22
N GLN A 119 -9.46 -5.65 0.30
CA GLN A 119 -8.49 -6.59 0.87
C GLN A 119 -8.26 -6.39 2.38
N LEU A 120 -9.10 -5.58 3.01
CA LEU A 120 -9.05 -5.34 4.45
C LEU A 120 -9.55 -6.54 5.25
N ASP A 121 -8.89 -6.75 6.40
CA ASP A 121 -9.34 -7.68 7.42
C ASP A 121 -10.38 -6.97 8.30
N ARG A 122 -11.67 -7.20 8.01
CA ARG A 122 -12.78 -6.51 8.69
C ARG A 122 -12.78 -6.76 10.20
N ASP A 123 -12.29 -7.92 10.64
CA ASP A 123 -12.25 -8.29 12.06
C ASP A 123 -11.13 -7.53 12.80
N LYS A 124 -10.06 -7.12 12.10
CA LYS A 124 -8.98 -6.30 12.68
C LYS A 124 -9.24 -4.79 12.63
N LEU A 125 -10.28 -4.35 11.93
CA LEU A 125 -10.67 -2.93 11.88
C LEU A 125 -11.55 -2.50 13.06
N THR A 126 -12.11 -3.45 13.82
CA THR A 126 -13.07 -3.17 14.90
C THR A 126 -12.44 -3.02 16.28
N ASN A 127 -11.18 -3.44 16.47
CA ASN A 127 -10.51 -3.32 17.76
C ASN A 127 -9.90 -1.90 17.91
N ARG A 128 -10.63 -1.05 18.64
CA ARG A 128 -10.20 0.27 19.09
C ARG A 128 -9.25 0.12 20.28
N TYR A 129 -8.15 0.87 20.25
CA TYR A 129 -7.56 1.40 21.49
C TYR A 129 -8.37 2.62 21.91
#